data_AF-A0A8J6BXN9-F1
#
_entry.id   AF-A0A8J6BXN9-F1
#
_cell.length_a   1.000
_cell.length_b   1.000
_cell.length_c   1.000
_cell.angle_alpha   90.00
_cell.angle_beta   90.00
_cell.angle_gamma   90.00
#
_symmetry.space_group_name_H-M   'P 1'
#
loop_
_entity.id
_entity.type
_entity.pdbx_description
1 polymer ?
#
loop_
_entity_poly.entity_id
_entity_poly.type
_entity_poly.pdbx_seq_one_letter_code
_entity_poly.pdbx_strand_id
1 'polypeptide(L)'
;MRKQPPQAHRLRWLRALLLALPLLSVPILYAALGAARPAHVPPMPRSGGRRHEPPPRLAYLISGGAGDGPRIRRLLRALYHPWNCYLVGVAGEEERADLEAFVRGEEALRRYGNVRVAAAGEWSPVSRRGPTELAAILHAAAVLLREFDGWSWFINLSSSDYPLMPQDDILHIFSYLPRDLNFIEHTSNIGWKEYQRARPIIVDPALQISNKTEVVTTKEKRSMPSAFKIFVGIVSSLFSTV
;
A
#
# COMPACT_ATOMS: atom_id res chain seq x y z
N MET A 1 -7.15 65.34 42.75
CA MET A 1 -6.05 64.78 41.93
C MET A 1 -5.76 63.35 42.39
N ARG A 2 -6.21 62.32 41.65
CA ARG A 2 -5.83 60.91 41.90
C ARG A 2 -4.94 60.44 40.76
N LYS A 3 -3.68 60.12 41.05
CA LYS A 3 -2.70 59.60 40.07
C LYS A 3 -3.02 58.12 39.78
N GLN A 4 -3.22 57.77 38.52
CA GLN A 4 -3.28 56.37 38.05
C GLN A 4 -1.88 55.74 38.05
N PRO A 5 -1.72 54.46 38.44
CA PRO A 5 -0.43 53.78 38.38
C PRO A 5 -0.11 53.26 36.96
N PRO A 6 1.18 53.05 36.62
CA PRO A 6 1.63 52.83 35.25
C PRO A 6 1.25 51.43 34.71
N GLN A 7 0.57 51.40 33.55
CA GLN A 7 0.10 50.18 32.86
C GLN A 7 1.22 49.22 32.40
N ALA A 8 2.46 49.70 32.25
CA ALA A 8 3.57 48.90 31.70
C ALA A 8 4.03 47.75 32.61
N HIS A 9 3.84 47.85 33.93
CA HIS A 9 4.26 46.82 34.87
C HIS A 9 3.36 45.57 34.78
N ARG A 10 2.04 45.75 34.64
CA ARG A 10 1.06 44.64 34.60
C ARG A 10 1.23 43.75 33.38
N LEU A 11 1.62 44.33 32.23
CA LEU A 11 1.81 43.58 30.99
C LEU A 11 3.07 42.68 31.02
N ARG A 12 4.10 43.06 31.78
CA ARG A 12 5.31 42.25 31.96
C ARG A 12 5.05 40.99 32.79
N TRP A 13 4.28 41.08 33.86
CA TRP A 13 3.92 39.92 34.69
C TRP A 13 2.96 38.97 33.97
N LEU A 14 2.03 39.49 33.16
CA LEU A 14 1.14 38.67 32.32
C LEU A 14 1.93 37.86 31.27
N ARG A 15 2.97 38.45 30.65
CA ARG A 15 3.85 37.74 29.71
C ARG A 15 4.73 36.69 30.40
N ALA A 16 5.20 36.96 31.62
CA ALA A 16 5.95 35.99 32.41
C ALA A 16 5.08 34.78 32.83
N LEU A 17 3.82 35.01 33.20
CA LEU A 17 2.86 33.95 33.53
C LEU A 17 2.51 33.07 32.30
N LEU A 18 2.33 33.68 31.12
CA LEU A 18 2.05 32.95 29.88
C LEU A 18 3.22 32.07 29.40
N LEU A 19 4.46 32.48 29.68
CA LEU A 19 5.66 31.68 29.34
C LEU A 19 5.99 30.60 30.38
N ALA A 20 5.53 30.74 31.62
CA ALA A 20 5.75 29.75 32.68
C ALA A 20 4.77 28.57 32.65
N LEU A 21 3.56 28.76 32.07
CA LEU A 21 2.54 27.71 31.93
C LEU A 21 3.01 26.43 31.20
N PRO A 22 3.74 26.49 30.07
CA PRO A 22 4.20 25.29 29.37
C PRO A 22 5.32 24.54 30.11
N LEU A 23 6.09 25.20 30.98
CA LEU A 23 7.18 24.56 31.74
C LEU A 23 6.66 23.71 32.91
N LEU A 24 5.48 24.04 33.45
CA LEU A 24 4.83 23.30 34.53
C LEU A 24 3.96 22.13 34.02
N SER A 25 3.51 22.15 32.76
CA SER A 25 2.63 21.11 32.21
C SER A 25 3.37 19.88 31.66
N VAL A 26 4.64 20.03 31.27
CA VAL A 26 5.49 18.94 30.75
C VAL A 26 5.70 17.79 31.75
N PRO A 27 6.02 18.01 33.04
CA PRO A 27 6.20 16.89 33.98
C PRO A 27 4.88 16.17 34.31
N ILE A 28 3.73 16.85 34.23
CA ILE A 28 2.41 16.24 34.42
C ILE A 28 2.06 15.34 33.23
N LEU A 29 2.40 15.77 32.00
CA LEU A 29 2.23 14.96 30.80
C LEU A 29 3.18 13.74 30.80
N TYR A 30 4.41 13.90 31.28
CA TYR A 30 5.37 12.80 31.41
C TYR A 30 4.92 11.76 32.46
N ALA A 31 4.34 12.20 33.58
CA ALA A 31 3.75 11.31 34.58
C ALA A 31 2.50 10.58 34.05
N ALA A 32 1.72 11.22 33.17
CA ALA A 32 0.55 10.60 32.53
C ALA A 32 0.92 9.56 31.45
N LEU A 33 2.06 9.71 30.76
CA LEU A 33 2.55 8.72 29.80
C LEU A 33 3.39 7.58 30.44
N GLY A 34 3.87 7.76 31.68
CA GLY A 34 4.86 6.90 32.32
C GLY A 34 4.34 5.61 32.98
N ALA A 35 3.07 5.23 32.85
CA ALA A 35 2.54 4.03 33.52
C ALA A 35 1.55 3.23 32.65
N ALA A 36 1.88 3.00 31.39
CA ALA A 36 1.28 1.88 30.67
C ALA A 36 1.89 0.57 31.21
N ARG A 37 1.18 -0.12 32.09
CA ARG A 37 1.50 -1.50 32.48
C ARG A 37 1.62 -2.35 31.21
N PRO A 38 2.62 -3.23 31.07
CA PRO A 38 2.64 -4.17 29.96
C PRO A 38 1.36 -4.99 30.00
N ALA A 39 0.54 -4.88 28.96
CA ALA A 39 -0.63 -5.71 28.80
C ALA A 39 -0.16 -7.17 28.77
N HIS A 40 -0.70 -8.00 29.67
CA HIS A 40 -0.44 -9.43 29.66
C HIS A 40 -1.04 -9.99 28.37
N VAL A 41 -0.20 -10.26 27.37
CA VAL A 41 -0.60 -10.92 26.15
C VAL A 41 -0.90 -12.37 26.54
N PRO A 42 -2.16 -12.84 26.46
CA PRO A 42 -2.44 -14.24 26.73
C PRO A 42 -1.64 -15.10 25.74
N PRO A 43 -1.05 -16.22 26.18
CA PRO A 43 -0.38 -17.12 25.24
C PRO A 43 -1.38 -17.52 24.15
N MET A 44 -0.97 -17.34 22.89
CA MET A 44 -1.79 -17.76 21.75
C MET A 44 -2.21 -19.22 21.95
N PRO A 45 -3.48 -19.57 21.63
CA PRO A 45 -3.91 -20.96 21.71
C PRO A 45 -2.96 -21.80 20.86
N ARG A 46 -2.24 -22.74 21.50
CA ARG A 46 -1.41 -23.73 20.82
C ARG A 46 -2.34 -24.49 19.89
N SER A 47 -2.29 -24.21 18.60
CA SER A 47 -3.07 -24.94 17.62
C SER A 47 -2.60 -26.39 17.65
N GLY A 48 -3.44 -27.27 18.21
CA GLY A 48 -3.23 -28.69 18.16
C GLY A 48 -3.14 -29.14 16.71
N GLY A 49 -2.06 -29.86 16.37
CA GLY A 49 -2.06 -30.81 15.26
C GLY A 49 -2.28 -30.26 13.85
N ARG A 50 -1.97 -28.98 13.53
CA ARG A 50 -1.79 -28.62 12.12
C ARG A 50 -0.56 -29.39 11.62
N ARG A 51 -0.76 -30.26 10.62
CA ARG A 51 0.32 -30.75 9.77
C ARG A 51 1.20 -29.54 9.44
N HIS A 52 2.52 -29.65 9.58
CA HIS A 52 3.45 -28.58 9.21
C HIS A 52 3.30 -28.32 7.71
N GLU A 53 2.30 -27.52 7.35
CA GLU A 53 2.20 -26.99 6.01
C GLU A 53 3.42 -26.08 5.79
N PRO A 54 4.02 -26.09 4.59
CA PRO A 54 5.09 -25.17 4.29
C PRO A 54 4.59 -23.74 4.48
N PRO A 55 5.48 -22.81 4.91
CA PRO A 55 5.13 -21.39 5.02
C PRO A 55 4.45 -20.90 3.74
N PRO A 56 3.49 -19.97 3.84
CA PRO A 56 2.79 -19.49 2.67
C PRO A 56 3.76 -18.80 1.72
N ARG A 57 3.50 -18.91 0.43
CA ARG A 57 4.29 -18.23 -0.60
C ARG A 57 3.52 -16.99 -1.05
N LEU A 58 4.18 -15.84 -1.07
CA LEU A 58 3.56 -14.57 -1.45
C LEU A 58 3.93 -14.22 -2.90
N ALA A 59 2.96 -13.68 -3.64
CA ALA A 59 3.12 -13.20 -5.00
C ALA A 59 2.96 -11.69 -5.03
N TYR A 60 4.02 -10.97 -5.37
CA TYR A 60 4.02 -9.51 -5.39
C TYR A 60 3.93 -8.99 -6.83
N LEU A 61 2.99 -8.08 -7.09
CA LEU A 61 3.12 -7.12 -8.17
C LEU A 61 3.84 -5.88 -7.63
N ILE A 62 4.94 -5.47 -8.28
CA ILE A 62 5.59 -4.18 -8.06
C ILE A 62 5.49 -3.36 -9.34
N SER A 63 4.72 -2.28 -9.30
CA SER A 63 4.39 -1.46 -10.47
C SER A 63 4.91 -0.03 -10.36
N GLY A 64 5.29 0.60 -11.47
CA GLY A 64 5.70 2.01 -11.50
C GLY A 64 5.56 2.66 -12.86
N GLY A 65 5.63 3.99 -12.87
CA GLY A 65 5.60 4.80 -14.09
C GLY A 65 7.00 5.04 -14.68
N ALA A 66 7.05 5.92 -15.69
CA ALA A 66 8.31 6.43 -16.23
C ALA A 66 9.14 7.09 -15.10
N GLY A 67 10.44 6.80 -15.06
CA GLY A 67 11.36 7.28 -14.03
C GLY A 67 11.30 6.57 -12.68
N ASP A 68 10.40 5.59 -12.47
CA ASP A 68 10.30 4.87 -11.19
C ASP A 68 11.29 3.69 -11.04
N GLY A 69 12.07 3.37 -12.07
CA GLY A 69 13.04 2.27 -12.07
C GLY A 69 13.90 2.18 -10.80
N PRO A 70 14.56 3.27 -10.35
CA PRO A 70 15.34 3.26 -9.11
C PRO A 70 14.52 2.96 -7.86
N ARG A 71 13.27 3.46 -7.78
CA ARG A 71 12.38 3.19 -6.64
C ARG A 71 11.93 1.72 -6.62
N ILE A 72 11.64 1.17 -7.80
CA ILE A 72 11.32 -0.25 -7.97
C ILE A 72 12.49 -1.12 -7.51
N ARG A 73 13.74 -0.82 -7.94
CA ARG A 73 14.93 -1.57 -7.50
C ARG A 73 15.09 -1.54 -5.98
N ARG A 74 14.93 -0.36 -5.37
CA ARG A 74 14.97 -0.18 -3.91
C ARG A 74 13.91 -1.03 -3.21
N LEU A 75 12.67 -0.98 -3.70
CA LEU A 75 11.56 -1.72 -3.12
C LEU A 75 11.73 -3.23 -3.28
N LEU A 76 12.13 -3.70 -4.45
CA LEU A 76 12.38 -5.11 -4.72
C LEU A 76 13.45 -5.67 -3.78
N ARG A 77 14.56 -4.95 -3.57
CA ARG A 77 15.59 -5.36 -2.59
C ARG A 77 15.04 -5.47 -1.16
N ALA A 78 14.20 -4.54 -0.74
CA ALA A 78 13.61 -4.55 0.60
C ALA A 78 12.59 -5.68 0.79
N LEU A 79 11.89 -6.08 -0.27
CA LEU A 79 10.88 -7.13 -0.26
C LEU A 79 11.41 -8.51 -0.61
N TYR A 80 12.64 -8.63 -1.12
CA TYR A 80 13.10 -9.86 -1.73
C TYR A 80 13.26 -10.98 -0.68
N HIS A 81 12.66 -12.12 -0.97
CA HIS A 81 12.82 -13.35 -0.24
C HIS A 81 12.75 -14.52 -1.23
N PRO A 82 13.66 -15.51 -1.15
CA PRO A 82 13.76 -16.59 -2.14
C PRO A 82 12.52 -17.47 -2.27
N TRP A 83 11.68 -17.51 -1.22
CA TRP A 83 10.44 -18.28 -1.21
C TRP A 83 9.32 -17.65 -2.06
N ASN A 84 9.27 -16.31 -2.15
CA ASN A 84 8.19 -15.57 -2.78
C ASN A 84 8.36 -15.47 -4.30
N CYS A 85 7.36 -14.95 -5.01
CA CYS A 85 7.47 -14.61 -6.44
C CYS A 85 7.11 -13.13 -6.68
N TYR A 86 7.70 -12.57 -7.73
CA TYR A 86 7.62 -11.14 -8.01
C TYR A 86 7.39 -10.91 -9.51
N LEU A 87 6.38 -10.12 -9.83
CA LEU A 87 6.21 -9.51 -11.14
C LEU A 87 6.51 -8.02 -11.04
N VAL A 88 7.41 -7.53 -11.89
CA VAL A 88 7.79 -6.13 -11.99
C VAL A 88 7.23 -5.53 -13.27
N GLY A 89 6.37 -4.53 -13.15
CA GLY A 89 5.78 -3.81 -14.27
C GLY A 89 6.19 -2.34 -14.26
N VAL A 90 6.82 -1.85 -15.33
CA VAL A 90 7.22 -0.45 -15.46
C VAL A 90 6.76 0.12 -16.80
N ALA A 91 6.30 1.37 -16.78
CA ALA A 91 6.02 2.11 -18.01
C ALA A 91 7.31 2.76 -18.53
N GLY A 92 7.92 2.18 -19.56
CA GLY A 92 9.13 2.69 -20.20
C GLY A 92 10.07 1.58 -20.65
N GLU A 93 10.50 1.63 -21.92
CA GLU A 93 11.36 0.60 -22.52
C GLU A 93 12.78 0.63 -21.93
N GLU A 94 13.32 1.83 -21.68
CA GLU A 94 14.63 2.00 -21.07
C GLU A 94 14.63 1.48 -19.64
N GLU A 95 13.67 1.90 -18.80
CA GLU A 95 13.55 1.44 -17.42
C GLU A 95 13.33 -0.07 -17.33
N ARG A 96 12.58 -0.65 -18.27
CA ARG A 96 12.38 -2.11 -18.36
C ARG A 96 13.69 -2.82 -18.64
N ALA A 97 14.44 -2.41 -19.66
CA ALA A 97 15.74 -2.99 -19.99
C ALA A 97 16.72 -2.89 -18.81
N ASP A 98 16.69 -1.75 -18.12
CA ASP A 98 17.47 -1.47 -16.93
C ASP A 98 17.13 -2.40 -15.75
N LEU A 99 15.83 -2.64 -15.50
CA LEU A 99 15.36 -3.58 -14.49
C LEU A 99 15.68 -5.02 -14.86
N GLU A 100 15.60 -5.41 -16.13
CA GLU A 100 16.03 -6.73 -16.59
C GLU A 100 17.53 -6.95 -16.35
N ALA A 101 18.36 -5.96 -16.68
CA ALA A 101 19.79 -6.01 -16.43
C ALA A 101 20.09 -6.12 -14.92
N PHE A 102 19.36 -5.38 -14.09
CA PHE A 102 19.44 -5.48 -12.63
C PHE A 102 19.10 -6.88 -12.11
N VAL A 103 17.97 -7.45 -12.56
CA VAL A 103 17.52 -8.79 -12.13
C VAL A 103 18.51 -9.88 -12.56
N ARG A 104 19.11 -9.75 -13.75
CA ARG A 104 20.15 -10.69 -14.23
C ARG A 104 21.48 -10.50 -13.51
N GLY A 105 21.81 -9.29 -13.06
CA GLY A 105 23.07 -8.95 -12.40
C GLY A 105 23.13 -9.29 -10.91
N GLU A 106 21.99 -9.26 -10.21
CA GLU A 106 21.91 -9.61 -8.79
C GLU A 106 21.94 -11.13 -8.58
N GLU A 107 22.91 -11.62 -7.79
CA GLU A 107 23.13 -13.05 -7.61
C GLU A 107 21.90 -13.78 -7.07
N ALA A 108 21.26 -13.22 -6.03
CA ALA A 108 20.09 -13.85 -5.41
C ALA A 108 18.93 -13.95 -6.40
N LEU A 109 18.60 -12.84 -7.09
CA LEU A 109 17.49 -12.80 -8.04
C LEU A 109 17.71 -13.78 -9.19
N ARG A 110 18.94 -13.82 -9.74
CA ARG A 110 19.34 -14.75 -10.80
C ARG A 110 19.31 -16.21 -10.33
N ARG A 111 19.76 -16.49 -9.10
CA ARG A 111 19.86 -17.85 -8.56
C ARG A 111 18.50 -18.51 -8.37
N TYR A 112 17.54 -17.77 -7.82
CA TYR A 112 16.21 -18.33 -7.52
C TYR A 112 15.21 -18.16 -8.66
N GLY A 113 15.45 -17.26 -9.62
CA GLY A 113 14.62 -17.11 -10.82
C GLY A 113 13.17 -16.72 -10.51
N ASN A 114 12.92 -16.15 -9.34
CA ASN A 114 11.59 -15.87 -8.81
C ASN A 114 11.13 -14.42 -9.02
N VAL A 115 11.86 -13.67 -9.86
CA VAL A 115 11.52 -12.31 -10.28
C VAL A 115 11.36 -12.28 -11.80
N ARG A 116 10.19 -11.84 -12.25
CA ARG A 116 9.87 -11.62 -13.66
C ARG A 116 9.68 -10.12 -13.92
N VAL A 117 10.42 -9.57 -14.86
CA VAL A 117 10.11 -8.24 -15.42
C VAL A 117 9.12 -8.45 -16.57
N ALA A 118 8.03 -7.70 -16.59
CA ALA A 118 7.03 -7.78 -17.67
C ALA A 118 7.68 -7.48 -19.02
N ALA A 119 7.37 -8.28 -20.04
CA ALA A 119 7.99 -8.13 -21.36
C ALA A 119 7.49 -6.87 -22.07
N ALA A 120 8.21 -6.47 -23.12
CA ALA A 120 7.79 -5.36 -23.98
C ALA A 120 6.35 -5.59 -24.48
N GLY A 121 5.49 -4.59 -24.29
CA GLY A 121 4.06 -4.67 -24.64
C GLY A 121 3.16 -5.43 -23.67
N GLU A 122 3.68 -6.11 -22.65
CA GLU A 122 2.85 -6.72 -21.60
C GLU A 122 2.44 -5.72 -20.50
N TRP A 123 3.21 -4.65 -20.32
CA TRP A 123 2.92 -3.62 -19.33
C TRP A 123 2.71 -2.25 -19.98
N SER A 124 1.51 -1.70 -19.80
CA SER A 124 1.12 -0.40 -20.33
C SER A 124 1.15 0.69 -19.25
N PRO A 125 1.27 1.97 -19.63
CA PRO A 125 1.07 3.08 -18.71
C PRO A 125 -0.29 3.01 -18.00
N VAL A 126 -0.27 3.22 -16.69
CA VAL A 126 -1.44 3.07 -15.81
C VAL A 126 -1.94 4.44 -15.35
N SER A 127 -3.25 4.68 -15.49
CA SER A 127 -3.95 5.82 -14.90
C SER A 127 -4.46 5.44 -13.49
N ARG A 128 -3.86 5.99 -12.43
CA ARG A 128 -4.20 5.71 -10.99
C ARG A 128 -5.64 6.06 -10.55
N ARG A 129 -6.48 6.51 -11.47
CA ARG A 129 -7.91 6.81 -11.21
C ARG A 129 -8.81 6.21 -12.28
N GLY A 130 -8.24 5.44 -13.18
CA GLY A 130 -8.91 4.89 -14.33
C GLY A 130 -8.97 3.36 -14.27
N PRO A 131 -9.84 2.74 -15.09
CA PRO A 131 -9.91 1.30 -15.26
C PRO A 131 -8.59 0.63 -15.63
N THR A 132 -7.61 1.34 -16.20
CA THR A 132 -6.29 0.77 -16.51
C THR A 132 -5.54 0.27 -15.29
N GLU A 133 -5.71 0.87 -14.12
CA GLU A 133 -5.06 0.39 -12.88
C GLU A 133 -5.59 -0.98 -12.48
N LEU A 134 -6.91 -1.16 -12.51
CA LEU A 134 -7.52 -2.45 -12.24
C LEU A 134 -7.15 -3.48 -13.31
N ALA A 135 -7.13 -3.08 -14.58
CA ALA A 135 -6.72 -3.95 -15.68
C ALA A 135 -5.27 -4.44 -15.51
N ALA A 136 -4.35 -3.56 -15.11
CA ALA A 136 -2.96 -3.91 -14.85
C ALA A 136 -2.81 -4.88 -13.65
N ILE A 137 -3.57 -4.67 -12.58
CA ILE A 137 -3.60 -5.58 -11.42
C ILE A 137 -4.12 -6.97 -11.82
N LEU A 138 -5.22 -7.04 -12.59
CA LEU A 138 -5.78 -8.31 -13.06
C LEU A 138 -4.84 -9.02 -14.03
N HIS A 139 -4.20 -8.27 -14.93
CA HIS A 139 -3.18 -8.80 -15.84
C HIS A 139 -2.01 -9.40 -15.06
N ALA A 140 -1.52 -8.69 -14.05
CA ALA A 140 -0.44 -9.17 -13.18
C ALA A 140 -0.80 -10.46 -12.45
N ALA A 141 -1.99 -10.53 -11.86
CA ALA A 141 -2.48 -11.73 -11.20
C ALA A 141 -2.54 -12.91 -12.19
N ALA A 142 -3.06 -12.69 -13.40
CA ALA A 142 -3.12 -13.73 -14.43
C ALA A 142 -1.73 -14.23 -14.85
N VAL A 143 -0.75 -13.33 -15.01
CA VAL A 143 0.64 -13.69 -15.30
C VAL A 143 1.25 -14.51 -14.15
N LEU A 144 1.07 -14.09 -12.91
CA LEU A 144 1.59 -14.81 -11.74
C LEU A 144 0.94 -16.18 -11.55
N LEU A 145 -0.37 -16.32 -11.83
CA LEU A 145 -1.07 -17.61 -11.84
C LEU A 145 -0.52 -18.55 -12.93
N ARG A 146 -0.10 -18.01 -14.08
CA ARG A 146 0.43 -18.80 -15.19
C ARG A 146 1.87 -19.25 -14.96
N GLU A 147 2.68 -18.41 -14.30
CA GLU A 147 4.14 -18.59 -14.27
C GLU A 147 4.68 -19.13 -12.95
N PHE A 148 3.92 -18.99 -11.86
CA PHE A 148 4.33 -19.47 -10.56
C PHE A 148 3.23 -20.29 -9.92
N ASP A 149 3.59 -21.46 -9.41
CA ASP A 149 2.67 -22.33 -8.70
C ASP A 149 2.74 -22.13 -7.18
N GLY A 150 1.65 -22.47 -6.51
CA GLY A 150 1.61 -22.69 -5.06
C GLY A 150 1.75 -21.44 -4.18
N TRP A 151 1.65 -20.24 -4.75
CA TRP A 151 1.53 -19.01 -3.96
C TRP A 151 0.13 -18.88 -3.37
N SER A 152 0.04 -18.41 -2.14
CA SER A 152 -1.18 -18.36 -1.33
C SER A 152 -1.86 -16.99 -1.40
N TRP A 153 -1.08 -15.92 -1.60
CA TRP A 153 -1.61 -14.56 -1.61
C TRP A 153 -0.95 -13.68 -2.66
N PHE A 154 -1.77 -12.89 -3.36
CA PHE A 154 -1.36 -11.83 -4.26
C PHE A 154 -1.38 -10.48 -3.55
N ILE A 155 -0.32 -9.70 -3.73
CA ILE A 155 -0.12 -8.40 -3.11
C ILE A 155 0.28 -7.40 -4.19
N ASN A 156 -0.53 -6.37 -4.41
CA ASN A 156 -0.19 -5.29 -5.35
C ASN A 156 0.49 -4.12 -4.64
N LEU A 157 1.63 -3.71 -5.17
CA LEU A 157 2.43 -2.58 -4.70
C LEU A 157 2.80 -1.65 -5.85
N SER A 158 2.91 -0.37 -5.51
CA SER A 158 3.44 0.68 -6.37
C SER A 158 4.88 1.03 -5.98
N SER A 159 5.58 1.74 -6.86
CA SER A 159 6.92 2.30 -6.65
C SER A 159 7.02 3.23 -5.43
N SER A 160 5.88 3.72 -4.92
CA SER A 160 5.80 4.61 -3.75
C SER A 160 5.66 3.87 -2.43
N ASP A 161 5.35 2.56 -2.46
CA ASP A 161 5.19 1.75 -1.25
C ASP A 161 6.54 1.34 -0.65
N TYR A 162 6.50 0.93 0.63
CA TYR A 162 7.68 0.38 1.32
C TYR A 162 7.27 -0.54 2.48
N PRO A 163 7.92 -1.71 2.65
CA PRO A 163 7.61 -2.61 3.76
C PRO A 163 8.00 -1.98 5.10
N LEU A 164 7.15 -2.17 6.11
CA LEU A 164 7.41 -1.77 7.50
C LEU A 164 7.94 -2.93 8.36
N MET A 165 7.95 -4.15 7.81
CA MET A 165 8.39 -5.37 8.48
C MET A 165 9.26 -6.22 7.53
N PRO A 166 10.24 -6.96 8.06
CA PRO A 166 10.98 -7.97 7.30
C PRO A 166 10.06 -9.05 6.71
N GLN A 167 10.48 -9.66 5.60
CA GLN A 167 9.71 -10.73 4.97
C GLN A 167 9.55 -11.96 5.86
N ASP A 168 10.56 -12.31 6.63
CA ASP A 168 10.51 -13.47 7.54
C ASP A 168 9.40 -13.31 8.58
N ASP A 169 9.23 -12.10 9.13
CA ASP A 169 8.17 -11.79 10.09
C ASP A 169 6.78 -11.84 9.44
N ILE A 170 6.65 -11.33 8.21
CA ILE A 170 5.41 -11.42 7.43
C ILE A 170 5.06 -12.89 7.18
N LEU A 171 6.00 -13.69 6.67
CA LEU A 171 5.80 -15.12 6.43
C LEU A 171 5.45 -15.88 7.70
N HIS A 172 6.08 -15.54 8.82
CA HIS A 172 5.77 -16.11 10.13
C HIS A 172 4.32 -15.81 10.53
N ILE A 173 3.89 -14.55 10.48
CA ILE A 173 2.51 -14.17 10.84
C ILE A 173 1.49 -14.86 9.93
N PHE A 174 1.73 -14.83 8.62
CA PHE A 174 0.82 -15.41 7.62
C PHE A 174 0.74 -16.94 7.72
N SER A 175 1.74 -17.62 8.28
CA SER A 175 1.68 -19.07 8.54
C SER A 175 0.59 -19.48 9.54
N TYR A 176 0.14 -18.55 10.39
CA TYR A 176 -0.95 -18.80 11.34
C TYR A 176 -2.33 -18.49 10.76
N LEU A 177 -2.39 -17.69 9.68
CA LEU A 177 -3.63 -17.26 9.06
C LEU A 177 -4.22 -18.36 8.16
N PRO A 178 -5.55 -18.55 8.17
CA PRO A 178 -6.22 -19.36 7.16
C PRO A 178 -5.96 -18.82 5.76
N ARG A 179 -5.57 -19.70 4.83
CA ARG A 179 -5.14 -19.31 3.47
C ARG A 179 -6.28 -18.73 2.63
N ASP A 180 -7.53 -19.03 2.96
CA ASP A 180 -8.77 -18.60 2.29
C ASP A 180 -9.22 -17.16 2.64
N LEU A 181 -8.44 -16.44 3.46
CA LEU A 181 -8.75 -15.05 3.82
C LEU A 181 -8.24 -14.04 2.79
N ASN A 182 -9.07 -13.03 2.54
CA ASN A 182 -8.74 -11.82 1.79
C ASN A 182 -8.66 -10.62 2.74
N PHE A 183 -7.68 -9.74 2.53
CA PHE A 183 -7.49 -8.53 3.33
C PHE A 183 -7.71 -7.31 2.44
N ILE A 184 -8.89 -6.72 2.58
CA ILE A 184 -9.34 -5.60 1.75
C ILE A 184 -9.94 -4.56 2.68
N GLU A 185 -9.34 -3.38 2.74
CA GLU A 185 -9.96 -2.25 3.45
C GLU A 185 -11.12 -1.71 2.61
N HIS A 186 -12.32 -1.72 3.17
CA HIS A 186 -13.51 -1.27 2.47
C HIS A 186 -14.54 -0.66 3.44
N THR A 187 -15.39 0.21 2.91
CA THR A 187 -16.55 0.73 3.62
C THR A 187 -17.78 0.75 2.72
N SER A 188 -18.94 0.41 3.28
CA SER A 188 -20.23 0.60 2.60
C SER A 188 -20.81 2.00 2.79
N ASN A 189 -20.18 2.85 3.61
CA ASN A 189 -20.64 4.22 3.79
C ASN A 189 -20.06 5.11 2.68
N ILE A 190 -20.77 5.14 1.55
CA ILE A 190 -20.30 5.84 0.35
C ILE A 190 -20.52 7.36 0.48
N GLY A 191 -21.66 7.78 1.05
CA GLY A 191 -22.01 9.20 1.22
C GLY A 191 -21.83 10.02 -0.07
N TRP A 192 -21.13 11.16 0.03
CA TRP A 192 -20.83 12.04 -1.10
C TRP A 192 -20.01 11.38 -2.22
N LYS A 193 -19.27 10.29 -1.94
CA LYS A 193 -18.47 9.58 -2.94
C LYS A 193 -19.33 8.91 -4.02
N GLU A 194 -20.63 8.70 -3.76
CA GLU A 194 -21.54 8.09 -4.73
C GLU A 194 -21.61 8.94 -6.01
N TYR A 195 -21.85 10.23 -5.84
CA TYR A 195 -21.96 11.19 -6.94
C TYR A 195 -20.63 11.44 -7.66
N GLN A 196 -19.50 11.22 -6.98
CA GLN A 196 -18.17 11.49 -7.53
C GLN A 196 -17.46 10.26 -8.10
N ARG A 197 -17.81 9.04 -7.68
CA ARG A 197 -17.08 7.82 -8.05
C ARG A 197 -17.97 6.72 -8.61
N ALA A 198 -19.23 6.64 -8.18
CA ALA A 198 -20.12 5.56 -8.62
C ALA A 198 -20.95 5.95 -9.87
N ARG A 199 -21.51 7.16 -9.86
CA ARG A 199 -22.38 7.68 -10.93
C ARG A 199 -21.66 8.25 -12.16
N PRO A 200 -20.46 8.85 -12.06
CA PRO A 200 -19.78 9.38 -13.25
C PRO A 200 -19.41 8.26 -14.24
N ILE A 201 -19.52 8.56 -15.52
CA ILE A 201 -18.96 7.72 -16.58
C ILE A 201 -17.57 8.27 -16.91
N ILE A 202 -16.59 7.38 -16.84
CA ILE A 202 -15.17 7.70 -16.93
C ILE A 202 -14.62 7.14 -18.24
N VAL A 203 -13.85 7.97 -18.95
CA VAL A 203 -13.04 7.58 -20.10
C VAL A 203 -11.59 7.62 -19.66
N ASP A 204 -10.90 6.50 -19.83
CA ASP A 204 -9.48 6.36 -19.55
C ASP A 204 -8.70 6.34 -20.88
N PRO A 205 -8.09 7.45 -21.28
CA PRO A 205 -7.39 7.51 -22.56
C PRO A 205 -6.19 6.58 -22.61
N ALA A 206 -5.65 6.13 -21.47
CA ALA A 206 -4.53 5.20 -21.45
C ALA A 206 -4.89 3.82 -22.03
N LEU A 207 -6.19 3.50 -22.17
CA LEU A 207 -6.64 2.32 -22.92
C LEU A 207 -6.43 2.45 -24.43
N GLN A 208 -6.34 3.67 -24.96
CA GLN A 208 -6.28 3.94 -26.40
C GLN A 208 -4.95 4.59 -26.82
N ILE A 209 -4.39 5.44 -25.96
CA ILE A 209 -3.22 6.27 -26.23
C ILE A 209 -2.28 6.16 -25.02
N SER A 210 -1.13 5.53 -25.22
CA SER A 210 -0.14 5.25 -24.16
C SER A 210 0.36 6.49 -23.41
N ASN A 211 0.39 7.66 -24.05
CA ASN A 211 0.93 8.90 -23.45
C ASN A 211 -0.12 9.77 -22.73
N LYS A 212 -1.36 9.31 -22.57
CA LYS A 212 -2.43 10.10 -21.92
C LYS A 212 -3.04 9.34 -20.76
N THR A 213 -2.51 9.58 -19.56
CA THR A 213 -2.93 8.94 -18.30
C THR A 213 -3.92 9.77 -17.47
N GLU A 214 -4.31 10.93 -17.97
CA GLU A 214 -5.34 11.74 -17.32
C GLU A 214 -6.74 11.26 -17.70
N VAL A 215 -7.49 10.89 -16.68
CA VAL A 215 -8.84 10.35 -16.77
C VAL A 215 -9.84 11.48 -17.00
N VAL A 216 -10.75 11.30 -17.97
CA VAL A 216 -11.76 12.30 -18.32
C VAL A 216 -13.15 11.80 -17.91
N THR A 217 -13.94 12.67 -17.29
CA THR A 217 -15.33 12.37 -16.92
C THR A 217 -16.29 12.96 -17.94
N THR A 218 -17.29 12.20 -18.38
CA THR A 218 -18.32 12.69 -19.29
C THR A 218 -19.35 13.57 -18.59
N LYS A 219 -20.11 14.36 -19.35
CA LYS A 219 -21.24 15.14 -18.80
C LYS A 219 -22.36 14.24 -18.28
N GLU A 220 -22.63 13.14 -18.99
CA GLU A 220 -23.64 12.15 -18.62
C GLU A 220 -23.21 11.33 -17.40
N LYS A 221 -24.20 10.88 -16.63
CA LYS A 221 -24.03 10.05 -15.43
C LYS A 221 -24.94 8.83 -15.50
N ARG A 222 -24.49 7.71 -14.94
CA ARG A 222 -25.29 6.49 -14.82
C ARG A 222 -26.07 6.45 -13.50
N SER A 223 -27.15 5.66 -13.49
CA SER A 223 -27.86 5.29 -12.26
C SER A 223 -27.02 4.34 -11.41
N MET A 224 -27.38 4.23 -10.13
CA MET A 224 -26.74 3.26 -9.23
C MET A 224 -27.17 1.83 -9.59
N PRO A 225 -26.25 0.85 -9.55
CA PRO A 225 -26.61 -0.54 -9.71
C PRO A 225 -27.59 -0.99 -8.61
N SER A 226 -28.61 -1.76 -8.98
CA SER A 226 -29.59 -2.34 -8.04
C SER A 226 -29.28 -3.79 -7.68
N ALA A 227 -28.49 -4.49 -8.48
CA ALA A 227 -28.20 -5.92 -8.31
C ALA A 227 -27.14 -6.21 -7.23
N PHE A 228 -26.33 -5.22 -6.84
CA PHE A 228 -25.25 -5.39 -5.87
C PHE A 228 -25.00 -4.10 -5.10
N LYS A 229 -24.38 -4.24 -3.92
CA LYS A 229 -23.97 -3.11 -3.08
C LYS A 229 -22.55 -2.68 -3.45
N ILE A 230 -22.35 -1.37 -3.60
CA ILE A 230 -21.03 -0.80 -3.83
C ILE A 230 -20.32 -0.59 -2.49
N PHE A 231 -19.04 -0.95 -2.45
CA PHE A 231 -18.12 -0.63 -1.37
C PHE A 231 -16.99 0.23 -1.93
N VAL A 232 -16.42 1.10 -1.10
CA VAL A 232 -15.27 1.93 -1.46
C VAL A 232 -14.12 1.62 -0.53
N GLY A 233 -12.93 1.43 -1.10
CA GLY A 233 -11.71 1.07 -0.38
C GLY A 233 -10.47 1.73 -0.96
N ILE A 234 -9.32 1.25 -0.52
CA ILE A 234 -8.02 1.55 -1.12
C ILE A 234 -7.67 0.49 -2.17
N VAL A 235 -6.73 0.82 -3.07
CA VAL A 235 -6.31 -0.09 -4.14
C VAL A 235 -5.38 -1.20 -3.62
N SER A 236 -4.58 -0.92 -2.58
CA SER A 236 -3.70 -1.90 -1.96
C SER A 236 -4.50 -2.98 -1.25
N SER A 237 -4.37 -4.22 -1.70
CA SER A 237 -5.17 -5.35 -1.21
C SER A 237 -4.35 -6.63 -1.22
N LEU A 238 -4.80 -7.62 -0.45
CA LEU A 238 -4.18 -8.93 -0.38
C LEU A 238 -5.24 -10.00 -0.66
N PHE A 239 -5.09 -10.69 -1.78
CA PHE A 239 -6.07 -11.65 -2.29
C PHE A 239 -5.56 -13.08 -2.18
N SER A 240 -6.38 -13.98 -1.66
CA SER A 240 -6.10 -15.41 -1.62
C SER A 240 -6.22 -16.05 -3.00
N THR A 241 -5.47 -17.14 -3.22
CA THR A 241 -5.58 -18.02 -4.40
C THR A 241 -6.42 -19.26 -4.20
N VAL A 242 -6.87 -19.52 -2.97
CA VAL A 242 -7.60 -20.73 -2.58
C VAL A 242 -9.10 -20.52 -2.74
#